data_AF-A0A944SLQ8-F1
#
_entry.id   AF-A0A944SLQ8-F1
#
_cell.length_a   1.000
_cell.length_b   1.000
_cell.length_c   1.000
_cell.angle_alpha   90.00
_cell.angle_beta   90.00
_cell.angle_gamma   90.00
#
_symmetry.space_group_name_H-M   'P 1'
#
loop_
_entity.id
_entity.type
_entity.pdbx_description
1 polymer ?
#
loop_
_entity_poly.entity_id
_entity_poly.type
_entity_poly.pdbx_seq_one_letter_code
_entity_poly.pdbx_strand_id
1 'polypeptide(L)'
;MRQIGTKTIGGFFVMCIAIDRLFKFIARTSPEISERFWFGEAPKINTEAALSVPIGSLYLTVFLVGVWVILVFWWIKNKQARWAIVLFGILLAAASNVWDRIFYGGVVDYLPFMGISIMNISDIVISLGAIVLVVVFWRNNREVI
;
A
#
# COMPACT_ATOMS: atom_id res chain seq x y z
N MET A 1 7.77 12.39 26.29
CA MET A 1 8.10 11.67 25.05
C MET A 1 8.28 12.71 23.94
N ARG A 2 9.48 12.82 23.37
CA ARG A 2 9.86 13.89 22.41
C ARG A 2 8.91 13.90 21.21
N GLN A 3 8.57 15.09 20.71
CA GLN A 3 7.97 15.34 19.40
C GLN A 3 8.90 14.84 18.27
N ILE A 4 9.15 13.53 18.17
CA ILE A 4 9.48 12.92 16.89
C ILE A 4 8.21 13.09 16.07
N GLY A 5 8.13 14.25 15.43
CA GLY A 5 6.89 14.91 15.11
C GLY A 5 6.17 14.19 14.00
N THR A 6 4.84 14.30 13.99
CA THR A 6 3.96 13.84 12.91
C THR A 6 4.48 14.20 11.51
N LYS A 7 5.24 15.29 11.39
CA LYS A 7 5.96 15.70 10.17
C LYS A 7 7.02 14.69 9.71
N THR A 8 7.85 14.16 10.61
CA THR A 8 8.88 13.16 10.30
C THR A 8 8.24 11.85 9.84
N ILE A 9 7.19 11.40 10.53
CA ILE A 9 6.46 10.17 10.17
C ILE A 9 5.71 10.35 8.84
N GLY A 10 5.10 11.51 8.60
CA GLY A 10 4.48 11.83 7.32
C GLY A 10 5.49 11.84 6.17
N GLY A 11 6.66 12.46 6.40
CA GLY A 11 7.77 12.46 5.44
C GLY A 11 8.27 11.05 5.12
N PHE A 12 8.33 10.15 6.11
CA PHE A 12 8.67 8.75 5.89
C PHE A 12 7.69 8.07 4.93
N PHE A 13 6.36 8.20 5.13
CA PHE A 13 5.39 7.60 4.21
C PHE A 13 5.49 8.18 2.80
N VAL A 14 5.68 9.49 2.65
CA VAL A 14 5.90 10.11 1.35
C VAL A 14 7.13 9.55 0.66
N MET A 15 8.24 9.36 1.41
CA MET A 15 9.45 8.74 0.89
C MET A 15 9.22 7.29 0.46
N CYS A 16 8.51 6.48 1.26
CA CYS A 16 8.15 5.11 0.88
C CYS A 16 7.39 5.08 -0.45
N ILE A 17 6.43 5.98 -0.65
CA ILE A 17 5.63 6.01 -1.88
C ILE A 17 6.41 6.57 -3.06
N ALA A 18 7.30 7.54 -2.85
CA ALA A 18 8.21 8.00 -3.90
C ALA A 18 9.13 6.86 -4.39
N ILE A 19 9.67 6.07 -3.46
CA ILE A 19 10.49 4.89 -3.79
C ILE A 19 9.64 3.82 -4.49
N ASP A 20 8.41 3.56 -4.01
CA ASP A 20 7.47 2.66 -4.67
C ASP A 20 7.21 3.07 -6.13
N ARG A 21 6.92 4.36 -6.40
CA ARG A 21 6.74 4.88 -7.76
C ARG A 21 7.97 4.72 -8.63
N LEU A 22 9.15 5.01 -8.09
CA LEU A 22 10.41 4.83 -8.81
C LEU A 22 10.63 3.37 -9.19
N PHE A 23 10.43 2.44 -8.26
CA PHE A 23 10.62 1.01 -8.56
C PHE A 23 9.55 0.44 -9.49
N LYS A 24 8.29 0.87 -9.39
CA LYS A 24 7.27 0.48 -10.38
C LYS A 24 7.53 1.06 -11.77
N PHE A 25 8.15 2.24 -11.86
CA PHE A 25 8.62 2.77 -13.13
C PHE A 25 9.73 1.88 -13.71
N ILE A 26 10.79 1.61 -12.93
CA ILE A 26 11.91 0.77 -13.34
C ILE A 26 11.43 -0.64 -13.73
N ALA A 27 10.55 -1.25 -12.93
CA ALA A 27 10.01 -2.58 -13.18
C ALA A 27 9.27 -2.69 -14.51
N ARG A 28 8.63 -1.60 -14.98
CA ARG A 28 7.93 -1.58 -16.27
C ARG A 28 8.84 -1.22 -17.45
N THR A 29 9.88 -0.40 -17.23
CA THR A 29 10.74 0.08 -18.34
C THR A 29 12.01 -0.76 -18.51
N SER A 30 12.42 -1.47 -17.47
CA SER A 30 13.68 -2.23 -17.41
C SER A 30 13.51 -3.48 -16.54
N PRO A 31 12.63 -4.42 -16.94
CA PRO A 31 12.29 -5.60 -16.14
C PRO A 31 13.50 -6.49 -15.84
N GLU A 32 14.48 -6.56 -16.75
CA GLU A 32 15.75 -7.27 -16.54
C GLU A 32 16.58 -6.71 -15.37
N ILE A 33 16.50 -5.41 -15.10
CA ILE A 33 17.15 -4.81 -13.92
C ILE A 33 16.44 -5.28 -12.66
N SER A 34 15.10 -5.27 -12.67
CA SER A 34 14.29 -5.71 -11.52
C SER A 34 14.53 -7.19 -11.20
N GLU A 35 14.53 -8.06 -12.22
CA GLU A 35 14.77 -9.50 -12.07
C GLU A 35 16.15 -9.78 -11.46
N ARG A 36 17.19 -9.09 -11.95
CA ARG A 36 18.57 -9.27 -11.46
C ARG A 36 18.79 -8.76 -10.03
N PHE A 37 18.14 -7.65 -9.65
CA PHE A 37 18.31 -7.07 -8.32
C PHE A 37 17.46 -7.77 -7.24
N TRP A 38 16.35 -8.40 -7.62
CA TRP A 38 15.36 -8.91 -6.67
C TRP A 38 15.21 -10.43 -6.65
N PHE A 39 16.32 -11.17 -6.64
CA PHE A 39 16.35 -12.64 -6.48
C PHE A 39 15.82 -13.48 -7.64
N GLY A 40 15.74 -12.91 -8.86
CA GLY A 40 15.53 -13.69 -10.08
C GLY A 40 14.07 -13.96 -10.45
N GLU A 41 13.09 -13.33 -9.78
CA GLU A 41 11.71 -13.31 -10.29
C GLU A 41 11.44 -12.01 -11.05
N ALA A 42 10.88 -12.14 -12.25
CA ALA A 42 10.54 -11.00 -13.08
C ALA A 42 9.35 -10.21 -12.49
N PRO A 43 9.35 -8.87 -12.60
CA PRO A 43 8.21 -8.07 -12.17
C PRO A 43 6.94 -8.43 -12.96
N LYS A 44 5.79 -8.29 -12.31
CA LYS A 44 4.47 -8.68 -12.86
C LYS A 44 3.46 -7.55 -12.71
N ILE A 45 2.60 -7.38 -13.72
CA ILE A 45 1.36 -6.63 -13.53
C ILE A 45 0.29 -7.59 -12.99
N ASN A 46 -0.08 -7.40 -11.74
CA ASN A 46 -1.07 -8.17 -11.04
C ASN A 46 -2.47 -7.60 -11.27
N THR A 47 -3.22 -8.26 -12.15
CA THR A 47 -4.61 -7.91 -12.50
C THR A 47 -5.62 -8.45 -11.49
N GLU A 48 -5.19 -9.34 -10.60
CA GLU A 48 -6.00 -10.05 -9.64
C GLU A 48 -6.02 -9.30 -8.29
N ALA A 49 -6.81 -9.82 -7.34
CA ALA A 49 -6.71 -9.38 -5.96
C ALA A 49 -5.51 -10.06 -5.26
N ALA A 50 -5.23 -9.65 -4.02
CA ALA A 50 -4.20 -10.30 -3.21
C ALA A 50 -4.43 -11.82 -3.15
N LEU A 51 -3.34 -12.60 -3.12
CA LEU A 51 -3.35 -14.07 -3.20
C LEU A 51 -3.93 -14.62 -4.53
N SER A 52 -3.82 -13.87 -5.61
CA SER A 52 -4.23 -14.30 -6.96
C SER A 52 -5.71 -14.69 -7.05
N VAL A 53 -6.58 -14.02 -6.28
CA VAL A 53 -8.02 -14.28 -6.34
C VAL A 53 -8.57 -13.71 -7.66
N PRO A 54 -9.16 -14.56 -8.53
CA PRO A 54 -9.53 -14.17 -9.89
C PRO A 54 -10.84 -13.37 -9.90
N ILE A 55 -10.71 -12.07 -9.67
CA ILE A 55 -11.79 -11.09 -9.82
C ILE A 55 -11.53 -10.33 -11.10
N GLY A 56 -12.56 -10.11 -11.93
CA GLY A 56 -12.40 -9.34 -13.16
C GLY A 56 -11.77 -7.97 -12.86
N SER A 57 -10.67 -7.66 -13.55
CA SER A 57 -9.79 -6.52 -13.23
C SER A 57 -10.53 -5.19 -13.18
N LEU A 58 -11.53 -4.99 -14.05
CA LEU A 58 -12.38 -3.80 -14.04
C LEU A 58 -13.22 -3.69 -12.76
N TYR A 59 -13.91 -4.77 -12.37
CA TYR A 59 -14.74 -4.79 -11.16
C TYR A 59 -13.90 -4.56 -9.91
N LEU A 60 -12.73 -5.21 -9.84
CA LEU A 60 -11.78 -5.01 -8.76
C LEU A 60 -11.27 -3.58 -8.71
N THR A 61 -10.96 -2.98 -9.85
CA THR A 61 -10.51 -1.59 -9.94
C THR A 61 -11.58 -0.63 -9.46
N VAL A 62 -12.82 -0.75 -9.95
CA VAL A 62 -13.95 0.10 -9.54
C VAL A 62 -14.19 -0.03 -8.04
N PHE A 63 -14.21 -1.25 -7.51
CA PHE A 63 -14.38 -1.51 -6.09
C PHE A 63 -13.28 -0.85 -5.24
N LEU A 64 -12.00 -1.09 -5.57
CA LEU A 64 -10.88 -0.57 -4.80
C LEU A 64 -10.75 0.96 -4.88
N VAL A 65 -11.03 1.56 -6.04
CA VAL A 65 -11.13 3.01 -6.19
C VAL A 65 -12.25 3.56 -5.29
N GLY A 66 -13.43 2.94 -5.31
CA GLY A 66 -14.56 3.35 -4.47
C GLY A 66 -14.23 3.28 -2.98
N VAL A 67 -13.67 2.16 -2.52
CA VAL A 67 -13.22 1.98 -1.13
C VAL A 67 -12.18 3.03 -0.75
N TRP A 68 -11.18 3.25 -1.61
CA TRP A 68 -10.14 4.26 -1.37
C TRP A 68 -10.73 5.66 -1.21
N VAL A 69 -11.63 6.08 -2.11
CA VAL A 69 -12.31 7.38 -2.05
C VAL A 69 -13.10 7.52 -0.74
N ILE A 70 -13.89 6.50 -0.36
CA ILE A 70 -14.68 6.51 0.88
C ILE A 70 -13.76 6.68 2.10
N LEU A 71 -12.65 5.94 2.17
CA LEU A 71 -11.71 6.01 3.28
C LEU A 71 -10.97 7.35 3.34
N VAL A 72 -10.63 7.95 2.19
CA VAL A 72 -10.07 9.32 2.14
C VAL A 72 -11.07 10.33 2.69
N PHE A 73 -12.34 10.29 2.26
CA PHE A 73 -13.37 11.18 2.79
C PHE A 73 -13.57 11.00 4.30
N TRP A 74 -13.61 9.75 4.76
CA TRP A 74 -13.72 9.45 6.19
C TRP A 74 -12.54 9.99 6.98
N TRP A 75 -11.30 9.81 6.49
CA TRP A 75 -10.09 10.35 7.13
C TRP A 75 -10.09 11.88 7.18
N ILE A 76 -10.50 12.55 6.11
CA ILE A 76 -10.59 14.02 6.06
C ILE A 76 -11.59 14.55 7.10
N LYS A 77 -12.70 13.85 7.33
CA LYS A 77 -13.71 14.22 8.33
C LYS A 77 -13.27 13.92 9.77
N ASN A 78 -12.39 12.92 9.97
CA ASN A 78 -12.04 12.38 11.29
C ASN A 78 -10.54 12.53 11.64
N LYS A 79 -9.92 13.67 11.30
CA LYS A 79 -8.46 13.91 11.42
C LYS A 79 -7.89 13.89 12.85
N GLN A 80 -8.72 13.85 13.88
CA GLN A 80 -8.30 13.91 15.29
C GLN A 80 -7.95 12.53 15.89
N ALA A 81 -8.06 11.45 15.11
CA ALA A 81 -7.72 10.13 15.62
C ALA A 81 -6.22 10.03 15.98
N ARG A 82 -5.92 9.41 17.13
CA ARG A 82 -4.56 9.07 17.59
C ARG A 82 -3.72 8.32 16.54
N TRP A 83 -4.37 7.74 15.54
CA TRP A 83 -3.80 6.89 14.49
C TRP A 83 -3.94 7.49 13.08
N ALA A 84 -4.33 8.77 12.99
CA ALA A 84 -4.55 9.45 11.71
C ALA A 84 -3.31 9.44 10.80
N ILE A 85 -2.09 9.41 11.35
CA ILE A 85 -0.85 9.34 10.57
C ILE A 85 -0.60 7.96 9.97
N VAL A 86 -1.00 6.88 10.66
CA VAL A 86 -0.91 5.50 10.13
C VAL A 86 -1.92 5.33 9.00
N LEU A 87 -3.15 5.82 9.20
CA LEU A 87 -4.17 5.80 8.15
C LEU A 87 -3.76 6.65 6.95
N PHE A 88 -3.13 7.81 7.16
CA PHE A 88 -2.54 8.60 6.07
C PHE A 88 -1.53 7.78 5.25
N GLY A 89 -0.62 7.05 5.92
CA GLY A 89 0.33 6.17 5.24
C GLY A 89 -0.35 5.07 4.40
N ILE A 90 -1.36 4.39 4.97
CA ILE A 90 -2.15 3.38 4.26
C ILE A 90 -2.84 4.00 3.04
N LEU A 91 -3.48 5.16 3.20
CA LEU A 91 -4.20 5.83 2.10
C LEU A 91 -3.25 6.28 0.99
N LEU A 92 -2.05 6.75 1.33
CA LEU A 92 -1.05 7.15 0.35
C LEU A 92 -0.51 5.93 -0.42
N ALA A 93 -0.26 4.81 0.26
CA ALA A 93 0.12 3.55 -0.36
C ALA A 93 -0.99 2.98 -1.25
N ALA A 94 -2.24 3.00 -0.77
CA ALA A 94 -3.39 2.56 -1.56
C ALA A 94 -3.59 3.43 -2.81
N ALA A 95 -3.33 4.74 -2.73
CA ALA A 95 -3.35 5.63 -3.89
C ALA A 95 -2.35 5.21 -4.97
N SER A 96 -1.16 4.78 -4.56
CA SER A 96 -0.11 4.22 -5.42
C SER A 96 -0.61 3.00 -6.22
N ASN A 97 -1.26 2.05 -5.54
CA ASN A 97 -1.82 0.85 -6.19
C ASN A 97 -3.07 1.14 -7.03
N VAL A 98 -3.89 2.10 -6.61
CA VAL A 98 -5.06 2.57 -7.39
C VAL A 98 -4.60 3.24 -8.69
N TRP A 99 -3.54 4.06 -8.64
CA TRP A 99 -2.93 4.63 -9.83
C TRP A 99 -2.57 3.55 -10.84
N ASP A 100 -1.86 2.51 -10.40
CA ASP A 100 -1.46 1.42 -11.31
C ASP A 100 -2.66 0.73 -11.94
N ARG A 101 -3.72 0.46 -11.17
CA ARG A 101 -4.94 -0.15 -11.72
C ARG A 101 -5.60 0.72 -12.78
N ILE A 102 -5.68 2.04 -12.57
CA ILE A 102 -6.29 2.98 -13.52
C ILE A 102 -5.46 3.06 -14.81
N PHE A 103 -4.13 3.15 -14.71
CA PHE A 103 -3.29 3.43 -15.87
C PHE A 103 -2.72 2.19 -16.56
N TYR A 104 -2.59 1.07 -15.84
CA TYR A 104 -1.90 -0.14 -16.31
C TYR A 104 -2.78 -1.39 -16.24
N GLY A 105 -4.02 -1.29 -15.75
CA GLY A 105 -4.97 -2.41 -15.68
C GLY A 105 -4.68 -3.43 -14.56
N GLY A 106 -3.71 -3.16 -13.70
CA GLY A 106 -3.30 -4.00 -12.57
C GLY A 106 -2.25 -3.30 -11.73
N VAL A 107 -1.79 -3.94 -10.66
CA VAL A 107 -0.73 -3.40 -9.78
C VAL A 107 0.63 -3.89 -10.25
N VAL A 108 1.65 -3.00 -10.34
CA VAL A 108 3.01 -3.45 -10.65
C VAL A 108 3.67 -4.00 -9.39
N ASP A 109 3.94 -5.29 -9.40
CA ASP A 109 4.64 -6.03 -8.35
C ASP A 109 6.07 -6.32 -8.82
N TYR A 110 7.05 -6.03 -7.97
CA TYR A 110 8.47 -6.05 -8.36
C TYR A 110 9.40 -6.59 -7.29
N LEU A 111 8.90 -6.81 -6.07
CA LEU A 111 9.68 -7.27 -4.94
C LEU A 111 9.23 -8.69 -4.56
N PRO A 112 10.01 -9.73 -4.87
CA PRO A 112 9.73 -11.08 -4.44
C PRO A 112 9.80 -11.19 -2.94
N PHE A 113 8.80 -11.85 -2.37
CA PHE A 113 8.62 -12.02 -0.95
C PHE A 113 8.62 -13.50 -0.60
N MET A 114 9.74 -13.95 -0.03
CA MET A 114 9.95 -15.29 0.51
C MET A 114 9.64 -16.45 -0.46
N GLY A 115 9.66 -16.20 -1.78
CA GLY A 115 9.29 -17.19 -2.80
C GLY A 115 7.81 -17.59 -2.79
N ILE A 116 6.96 -16.83 -2.10
CA ILE A 116 5.52 -17.10 -1.96
C ILE A 116 4.71 -16.15 -2.85
N SER A 117 5.15 -14.90 -2.98
CA SER A 117 4.46 -13.88 -3.76
C SER A 117 5.41 -12.78 -4.21
N ILE A 118 5.09 -12.10 -5.31
CA ILE A 118 5.70 -10.82 -5.67
C ILE A 118 4.77 -9.73 -5.13
N MET A 119 5.35 -8.72 -4.48
CA MET A 119 4.63 -7.58 -3.91
C MET A 119 5.33 -6.27 -4.25
N ASN A 120 4.82 -5.17 -3.73
CA ASN A 120 5.45 -3.86 -3.81
C ASN A 120 5.54 -3.19 -2.43
N ILE A 121 6.22 -2.05 -2.34
CA ILE A 121 6.36 -1.30 -1.07
C ILE A 121 4.99 -0.84 -0.56
N SER A 122 4.06 -0.48 -1.44
CA SER A 122 2.71 -0.08 -1.04
C SER A 122 1.99 -1.21 -0.29
N ASP A 123 2.12 -2.46 -0.74
CA ASP A 123 1.52 -3.62 -0.06
C ASP A 123 2.11 -3.83 1.34
N ILE A 124 3.42 -3.62 1.51
CA ILE A 124 4.09 -3.66 2.81
C ILE A 124 3.52 -2.58 3.74
N VAL A 125 3.44 -1.34 3.27
CA VAL A 125 2.92 -0.20 4.05
C VAL A 125 1.46 -0.42 4.46
N ILE A 126 0.63 -0.89 3.53
CA ILE A 126 -0.79 -1.22 3.80
C ILE A 126 -0.88 -2.33 4.85
N SER A 127 -0.14 -3.42 4.66
CA SER A 127 -0.20 -4.59 5.54
C SER A 127 0.27 -4.26 6.96
N LEU A 128 1.43 -3.62 7.10
CA LEU A 128 1.96 -3.22 8.40
C LEU A 128 1.08 -2.16 9.07
N GLY A 129 0.59 -1.18 8.31
CA GLY A 129 -0.32 -0.17 8.83
C GLY A 129 -1.62 -0.78 9.35
N ALA A 130 -2.21 -1.73 8.60
CA ALA A 130 -3.42 -2.44 9.00
C ALA A 130 -3.20 -3.25 10.29
N ILE A 131 -2.07 -3.98 10.40
CA ILE A 131 -1.70 -4.70 11.62
C ILE A 131 -1.61 -3.75 12.81
N VAL A 132 -0.95 -2.59 12.65
CA VAL A 132 -0.84 -1.58 13.71
C VAL A 132 -2.23 -1.10 14.14
N LEU A 133 -3.13 -0.77 13.20
CA LEU A 133 -4.49 -0.35 13.52
C LEU A 133 -5.26 -1.44 14.28
N VAL A 134 -5.21 -2.69 13.83
CA VAL A 134 -5.89 -3.81 14.49
C VAL A 134 -5.39 -3.99 15.93
N VAL A 135 -4.07 -4.05 16.15
CA VAL A 135 -3.48 -4.21 17.48
C VAL A 135 -3.89 -3.07 18.41
N VAL A 136 -3.90 -1.87 17.88
CA VAL A 136 -4.30 -0.66 18.59
C VAL A 136 -5.77 -0.71 19.03
N PHE A 137 -6.69 -0.98 18.10
CA PHE A 137 -8.12 -1.01 18.40
C PHE A 137 -8.44 -2.16 19.36
N TRP A 138 -7.78 -3.30 19.19
CA TRP A 138 -7.88 -4.43 20.12
C TRP A 138 -7.47 -4.05 21.54
N ARG A 139 -6.35 -3.34 21.71
CA ARG A 139 -5.88 -2.90 23.03
C ARG A 139 -6.80 -1.88 23.67
N ASN A 140 -7.25 -0.87 22.92
CA ASN A 140 -8.18 0.14 23.42
C ASN A 140 -9.49 -0.46 23.92
N ASN A 141 -10.02 -1.49 23.24
CA ASN A 141 -11.25 -2.17 23.68
C ASN A 141 -11.07 -2.97 24.97
N ARG A 142 -9.85 -3.43 25.29
CA ARG A 142 -9.57 -4.14 26.55
C ARG A 142 -9.38 -3.22 27.76
N GLU A 143 -9.22 -1.92 27.56
CA GLU A 143 -9.18 -0.96 28.67
C GLU A 143 -10.60 -0.51 29.09
N VAL A 144 -11.63 -0.92 28.36
CA VAL A 144 -13.04 -0.56 28.59
C VAL A 144 -13.85 -1.71 29.21
N ILE A 145 -13.30 -2.93 29.25
CA ILE A 145 -13.89 -4.14 29.89
C ILE A 145 -13.11 -4.44 31.17
#